data_AF-A0A9E2XFA5-F1
#
_entry.id   AF-A0A9E2XFA5-F1
#
_cell.length_a   1.000
_cell.length_b   1.000
_cell.length_c   1.000
_cell.angle_alpha   90.00
_cell.angle_beta   90.00
_cell.angle_gamma   90.00
#
_symmetry.space_group_name_H-M   'P 1'
#
loop_
_entity.id
_entity.type
_entity.pdbx_description
1 polymer ?
#
loop_
_entity_poly.entity_id
_entity_poly.type
_entity_poly.pdbx_seq_one_letter_code
_entity_poly.pdbx_strand_id
1 'polypeptide(L)'
;MIANLKWLIPAVAVGLPLTASAQVSDATYCRRLTARYEAFVENMNGHSVQPGSVEGQVAMEQCKAGNTAAGIPVLERKLQDAKISLPSHN
;
A
#
# COMPACT_ATOMS: atom_id res chain seq x y z
N MET A 1 -48.28 -24.11 23.19
CA MET A 1 -46.81 -24.18 23.29
C MET A 1 -46.28 -24.16 21.86
N ILE A 2 -45.72 -23.04 21.41
CA ILE A 2 -45.24 -22.83 20.03
C ILE A 2 -43.71 -22.77 20.09
N ALA A 3 -43.04 -23.70 19.41
CA ALA A 3 -41.80 -23.48 18.65
C ALA A 3 -41.29 -24.84 18.15
N ASN A 4 -41.42 -25.10 16.85
CA ASN A 4 -40.54 -26.04 16.15
C ASN A 4 -40.22 -25.41 14.79
N LEU A 5 -39.30 -24.45 14.86
CA LEU A 5 -38.86 -23.60 13.77
C LEU A 5 -37.95 -24.40 12.83
N LYS A 6 -38.61 -25.03 11.88
CA LYS A 6 -38.18 -25.44 10.55
C LYS A 6 -37.31 -24.39 9.87
N TRP A 7 -35.97 -24.48 9.93
CA TRP A 7 -35.06 -23.91 8.93
C TRP A 7 -33.70 -24.65 8.96
N LEU A 8 -33.53 -25.54 7.99
CA LEU A 8 -32.27 -26.14 7.59
C LEU A 8 -31.53 -25.13 6.70
N ILE A 9 -30.25 -24.91 7.02
CA ILE A 9 -29.18 -24.29 6.22
C ILE A 9 -29.22 -22.75 6.11
N PRO A 10 -28.09 -22.10 6.41
CA PRO A 10 -27.43 -21.36 5.35
C PRO A 10 -26.00 -21.83 5.15
N ALA A 11 -25.62 -21.82 3.87
CA ALA A 11 -24.34 -22.22 3.36
C ALA A 11 -23.19 -21.55 4.12
N VAL A 12 -22.17 -22.35 4.45
CA VAL A 12 -20.82 -21.84 4.70
C VAL A 12 -20.38 -21.17 3.40
N ALA A 13 -20.59 -19.85 3.32
CA ALA A 13 -19.93 -19.01 2.34
C ALA A 13 -18.44 -19.09 2.67
N VAL A 14 -17.72 -19.93 1.92
CA VAL A 14 -16.27 -19.88 1.83
C VAL A 14 -15.95 -18.48 1.34
N GLY A 15 -15.57 -17.61 2.29
CA GLY A 15 -15.02 -16.30 1.99
C GLY A 15 -13.73 -16.51 1.22
N LEU A 16 -13.81 -16.44 -0.10
CA LEU A 16 -12.64 -16.35 -0.97
C LEU A 16 -11.81 -15.15 -0.47
N PRO A 17 -10.51 -15.31 -0.21
CA PRO A 17 -9.66 -14.17 0.05
C PRO A 17 -9.63 -13.32 -1.23
N LEU A 18 -10.35 -12.20 -1.21
CA LEU A 18 -10.36 -11.19 -2.28
C LEU A 18 -9.01 -10.43 -2.37
N THR A 19 -7.95 -10.93 -1.74
CA THR A 19 -6.67 -10.23 -1.64
C THR A 19 -5.86 -10.27 -2.92
N ALA A 20 -6.17 -11.16 -3.88
CA ALA A 20 -5.39 -11.31 -5.11
C ALA A 20 -5.46 -10.09 -6.06
N SER A 21 -6.58 -9.37 -6.09
CA SER A 21 -6.75 -8.18 -6.94
C SER A 21 -6.12 -6.92 -6.34
N ALA A 22 -6.00 -6.85 -5.01
CA ALA A 22 -5.30 -5.77 -4.33
C ALA A 22 -3.79 -5.84 -4.58
N GLN A 23 -3.18 -7.03 -4.68
CA GLN A 23 -1.72 -7.13 -4.82
C GLN A 23 -1.22 -6.53 -6.15
N VAL A 24 -1.99 -6.67 -7.23
CA VAL A 24 -1.64 -6.12 -8.55
C VAL A 24 -1.84 -4.60 -8.59
N SER A 25 -2.93 -4.09 -8.02
CA SER A 25 -3.15 -2.64 -7.91
C SER A 25 -2.11 -2.00 -7.00
N ASP A 26 -1.84 -2.63 -5.87
CA ASP A 26 -0.89 -2.16 -4.87
C ASP A 26 0.53 -2.18 -5.42
N ALA A 27 0.94 -3.23 -6.15
CA ALA A 27 2.25 -3.27 -6.79
C ALA A 27 2.41 -2.15 -7.82
N THR A 28 1.38 -1.88 -8.61
CA THR A 28 1.40 -0.77 -9.58
C THR A 28 1.45 0.58 -8.87
N TYR A 29 0.65 0.75 -7.81
CA TYR A 29 0.59 1.97 -7.01
C TYR A 29 1.93 2.27 -6.30
N CYS A 30 2.47 1.24 -5.66
CA CYS A 30 3.78 1.20 -5.04
C CYS A 30 4.92 1.59 -6.00
N ARG A 31 4.90 1.11 -7.27
CA ARG A 31 5.84 1.56 -8.31
C ARG A 31 5.68 3.05 -8.64
N ARG A 32 4.45 3.55 -8.72
CA ARG A 32 4.19 4.99 -8.96
C ARG A 32 4.70 5.85 -7.80
N LEU A 33 4.49 5.42 -6.56
CA LEU A 33 5.00 6.10 -5.36
C LEU A 33 6.52 6.11 -5.33
N THR A 34 7.15 4.98 -5.62
CA THR A 34 8.61 4.84 -5.69
C THR A 34 9.19 5.83 -6.69
N ALA A 35 8.67 5.88 -7.92
CA ALA A 35 9.15 6.80 -8.94
C ALA A 35 9.00 8.29 -8.54
N ARG A 36 7.90 8.67 -7.86
CA ARG A 36 7.75 10.04 -7.33
C ARG A 36 8.74 10.34 -6.21
N TYR A 37 8.99 9.35 -5.37
CA TYR A 37 9.93 9.48 -4.26
C TYR A 37 11.37 9.61 -4.76
N GLU A 38 11.77 8.81 -5.75
CA GLU A 38 13.07 8.94 -6.43
C GLU A 38 13.23 10.32 -7.06
N ALA A 39 12.25 10.78 -7.86
CA ALA A 39 12.30 12.11 -8.47
C ALA A 39 12.38 13.25 -7.43
N PHE A 40 11.72 13.09 -6.28
CA PHE A 40 11.83 14.03 -5.17
C PHE A 40 13.24 14.07 -4.58
N VAL A 41 13.83 12.90 -4.31
CA VAL A 41 15.18 12.79 -3.75
C VAL A 41 16.22 13.35 -4.73
N GLU A 42 16.08 13.05 -6.03
CA GLU A 42 16.95 13.60 -7.07
C GLU A 42 16.82 15.13 -7.18
N ASN A 43 15.58 15.66 -7.16
CA ASN A 43 15.33 17.09 -7.21
C ASN A 43 15.91 17.84 -5.99
N MET A 44 15.97 17.20 -4.82
CA MET A 44 16.56 17.78 -3.61
C MET A 44 18.09 17.88 -3.62
N ASN A 45 18.77 17.53 -4.73
CA ASN A 45 20.20 17.80 -4.96
C ASN A 45 21.08 17.41 -3.75
N GLY A 46 21.09 16.11 -3.41
CA GLY A 46 22.09 15.53 -2.50
C GLY A 46 22.15 16.12 -1.09
N HIS A 47 21.16 16.92 -0.67
CA HIS A 47 21.13 17.49 0.66
C HIS A 47 20.84 16.39 1.67
N SER A 48 21.95 15.85 2.21
CA SER A 48 22.08 15.17 3.49
C SER A 48 20.86 14.35 3.87
N VAL A 49 20.88 13.05 3.55
CA VAL A 49 20.04 11.98 4.12
C VAL A 49 19.10 12.54 5.18
N GLN A 50 17.97 13.11 4.75
CA GLN A 50 16.99 13.62 5.69
C GLN A 50 16.66 12.38 6.56
N PRO A 51 16.50 12.49 7.89
CA PRO A 51 16.22 11.31 8.71
C PRO A 51 15.04 10.47 8.18
N GLY A 52 14.15 11.06 7.38
CA GLY A 52 13.10 10.38 6.63
C GLY A 52 13.46 9.64 5.33
N SER A 53 14.70 9.71 4.86
CA SER A 53 15.16 9.13 3.60
C SER A 53 15.53 7.65 3.70
N VAL A 54 15.92 7.18 4.89
CA VAL A 54 16.19 5.76 5.12
C VAL A 54 14.88 4.97 5.12
N GLU A 55 13.86 5.44 5.83
CA GLU A 55 12.54 4.78 5.83
C GLU A 55 11.90 4.80 4.44
N GLY A 56 12.07 5.89 3.68
CA GLY A 56 11.64 5.95 2.28
C GLY A 56 12.34 4.92 1.41
N GLN A 57 13.67 4.79 1.53
CA GLN A 57 14.44 3.75 0.83
C GLN A 57 14.02 2.33 1.22
N VAL A 58 13.87 2.05 2.51
CA VAL A 58 13.36 0.75 2.99
C VAL A 58 11.98 0.47 2.40
N ALA A 59 11.10 1.47 2.36
CA ALA A 59 9.77 1.33 1.78
C ALA A 59 9.81 1.05 0.27
N MET A 60 10.73 1.66 -0.49
CA MET A 60 10.98 1.32 -1.90
C MET A 60 11.43 -0.14 -2.06
N GLU A 61 12.31 -0.62 -1.19
CA GLU A 61 12.78 -2.02 -1.23
C GLU A 61 11.67 -3.00 -0.85
N GLN A 62 10.85 -2.69 0.16
CA GLN A 62 9.64 -3.47 0.48
C GLN A 62 8.69 -3.52 -0.72
N CYS A 63 8.55 -2.39 -1.40
CA CYS A 63 7.79 -2.26 -2.62
C CYS A 63 8.30 -3.18 -3.75
N LYS A 64 9.62 -3.22 -3.98
CA LYS A 64 10.26 -4.12 -4.96
C LYS A 64 10.16 -5.59 -4.55
N ALA A 65 10.21 -5.88 -3.25
CA ALA A 65 10.06 -7.23 -2.71
C ALA A 65 8.62 -7.76 -2.74
N GLY A 66 7.65 -6.96 -3.21
CA GLY A 66 6.23 -7.32 -3.24
C GLY A 66 5.51 -7.15 -1.89
N ASN A 67 6.20 -6.62 -0.87
CA ASN A 67 5.61 -6.24 0.40
C ASN A 67 5.01 -4.83 0.33
N THR A 68 4.02 -4.69 -0.56
CA THR A 68 3.36 -3.42 -0.86
C THR A 68 2.64 -2.84 0.37
N ALA A 69 2.04 -3.70 1.20
CA ALA A 69 1.34 -3.30 2.41
C ALA A 69 2.24 -2.57 3.43
N ALA A 70 3.54 -2.91 3.49
CA ALA A 70 4.49 -2.21 4.35
C ALA A 70 5.11 -0.97 3.68
N GLY A 71 5.33 -1.01 2.36
CA GLY A 71 6.00 0.06 1.62
C GLY A 71 5.10 1.26 1.28
N ILE A 72 3.87 1.02 0.81
CA ILE A 72 2.91 2.06 0.40
C ILE A 72 2.68 3.11 1.49
N PRO A 73 2.25 2.76 2.72
CA PRO A 73 1.89 3.77 3.72
C PRO A 73 3.08 4.64 4.13
N VAL A 74 4.30 4.09 4.08
CA VAL A 74 5.52 4.84 4.40
C VAL A 74 5.84 5.83 3.27
N LEU A 75 5.82 5.39 2.01
CA LEU A 75 6.06 6.28 0.87
C LEU A 75 5.01 7.38 0.76
N GLU A 76 3.73 7.05 0.96
CA GLU A 76 2.66 8.05 1.00
C GLU A 76 2.90 9.09 2.08
N ARG A 77 3.26 8.65 3.30
CA ARG A 77 3.52 9.57 4.41
C ARG A 77 4.71 10.47 4.10
N LYS A 78 5.80 9.96 3.53
CA LYS A 78 6.99 10.77 3.20
C LYS A 78 6.69 11.78 2.10
N LEU A 79 5.96 11.39 1.05
CA LEU A 79 5.55 12.30 0.00
C LEU A 79 4.60 13.38 0.53
N GLN A 80 3.64 13.01 1.39
CA GLN A 80 2.74 13.98 2.04
C GLN A 80 3.49 14.95 2.97
N ASP A 81 4.44 14.47 3.76
CA ASP A 81 5.26 15.29 4.66
C ASP A 81 6.09 16.32 3.87
N ALA A 82 6.62 15.89 2.73
CA ALA A 82 7.29 16.74 1.74
C ALA A 82 6.33 17.66 0.95
N LYS A 83 5.03 17.63 1.23
CA LYS A 83 3.97 18.34 0.50
C LYS A 83 3.91 18.01 -0.99
N ILE A 84 4.33 16.81 -1.37
CA ILE A 84 4.23 16.28 -2.72
C ILE A 84 2.86 15.62 -2.91
N SER A 85 2.19 15.99 -4.00
CA SER A 85 0.92 15.37 -4.39
C SER A 85 1.10 13.87 -4.62
N LEU A 86 0.21 13.06 -4.02
CA LEU A 86 0.19 11.62 -4.20
C LEU A 86 -0.44 11.23 -5.54
N PRO A 87 0.03 10.15 -6.18
CA PRO A 87 -0.65 9.57 -7.34
C PRO A 87 -2.03 9.01 -6.92
N SER A 88 -2.99 8.95 -7.85
CA SER A 88 -4.28 8.30 -7.56
C SER A 88 -4.12 6.79 -7.35
N HIS A 89 -4.87 6.26 -6.39
CA HIS A 89 -4.94 4.84 -6.02
C HIS A 89 -5.85 4.02 -6.97
N ASN A 90 -6.13 4.53 -8.18
CA ASN A 90 -7.09 3.97 -9.11
C ASN A 90 -6.42 3.13 -10.21
#